data_AF-A0A7R7HDA6-F1
#
_entry.id   AF-A0A7R7HDA6-F1
#
_cell.length_a   1.000
_cell.length_b   1.000
_cell.length_c   1.000
_cell.angle_alpha   90.00
_cell.angle_beta   90.00
_cell.angle_gamma   90.00
#
_symmetry.space_group_name_H-M   'P 1'
#
loop_
_entity.id
_entity.type
_entity.pdbx_description
1 polymer ?
#
loop_
_entity_poly.entity_id
_entity_poly.type
_entity_poly.pdbx_seq_one_letter_code
_entity_poly.pdbx_strand_id
1 'polypeptide(L)'
;MLMVERAYTVKEIDELREVVQNAWLYGSYHGATPQRPFSRAYNEAEKTRCVEEMVRTHMLAGHTAEDLLASEAKPDGAAGFADGLYYTADDA
;
A
#
# COMPACT_ATOMS: atom_id res chain seq x y z
N MET A 1 16.12 -2.09 20.10
CA MET A 1 15.82 -1.48 18.80
C MET A 1 15.27 -0.10 19.11
N LEU A 2 16.03 0.96 18.84
CA LEU A 2 15.56 2.34 19.04
C LEU A 2 14.47 2.58 17.99
N MET A 3 13.20 2.70 18.41
CA MET A 3 12.15 3.24 17.55
C MET A 3 12.49 4.71 17.34
N VAL A 4 13.06 5.03 16.18
CA VAL A 4 13.33 6.42 15.82
C VAL A 4 11.98 7.04 15.50
N GLU A 5 11.38 7.69 16.51
CA GLU A 5 10.18 8.50 16.29
C GLU A 5 10.54 9.69 15.41
N ARG A 6 10.26 9.56 14.12
CA ARG A 6 10.30 10.67 13.15
C ARG A 6 9.17 11.62 13.46
N ALA A 7 9.45 12.92 13.50
CA ALA A 7 8.41 13.93 13.53
C ALA A 7 7.77 14.05 12.13
N TYR A 8 6.44 13.94 12.06
CA TYR A 8 5.68 14.11 10.82
C TYR A 8 4.98 15.46 10.80
N THR A 9 5.00 16.13 9.66
CA THR A 9 4.15 17.30 9.42
C THR A 9 2.74 16.86 9.04
N VAL A 10 1.74 17.75 9.20
CA VAL A 10 0.36 17.49 8.77
C VAL A 10 0.31 17.12 7.28
N LYS A 11 1.09 17.83 6.46
CA LYS A 11 1.18 17.58 5.02
C LYS A 11 1.67 16.16 4.72
N GLU A 12 2.73 15.71 5.39
CA GLU A 12 3.28 14.36 5.19
C GLU A 12 2.30 13.27 5.61
N ILE A 13 1.52 13.51 6.67
CA ILE A 13 0.48 12.58 7.11
C ILE A 13 -0.64 12.50 6.05
N ASP A 14 -1.02 13.63 5.46
CA ASP A 14 -2.05 13.66 4.41
C ASP A 14 -1.59 12.98 3.12
N GLU A 15 -0.33 13.19 2.71
CA GLU A 15 0.28 12.47 1.59
C GLU A 15 0.36 10.95 1.86
N LEU A 16 0.73 10.58 3.10
CA LEU A 16 0.78 9.17 3.51
C LEU A 16 -0.62 8.53 3.51
N ARG A 17 -1.65 9.25 3.96
CA ARG A 17 -3.05 8.80 3.90
C ARG A 17 -3.52 8.55 2.47
N GLU A 18 -3.19 9.45 1.55
CA GLU A 18 -3.58 9.32 0.14
C GLU A 18 -2.99 8.04 -0.47
N VAL A 19 -1.69 7.82 -0.28
CA VAL A 19 -0.98 6.66 -0.79
C VAL A 19 -1.49 5.35 -0.15
N VAL A 20 -1.72 5.34 1.17
CA VAL A 20 -2.28 4.17 1.87
C VAL A 20 -3.72 3.89 1.44
N GLN A 21 -4.53 4.93 1.20
CA GLN A 21 -5.88 4.77 0.69
C GLN A 21 -5.87 4.13 -0.70
N ASN A 22 -4.93 4.52 -1.57
CA ASN A 22 -4.72 3.88 -2.86
C ASN A 22 -4.38 2.40 -2.71
N ALA A 23 -3.47 2.05 -1.80
CA ALA A 23 -3.14 0.66 -1.53
C ALA A 23 -4.34 -0.14 -0.98
N TRP A 24 -5.17 0.46 -0.13
CA TRP A 24 -6.37 -0.21 0.36
C TRP A 24 -7.40 -0.46 -0.75
N LEU A 25 -7.62 0.54 -1.62
CA LEU A 25 -8.64 0.46 -2.66
C LEU A 25 -8.19 -0.41 -3.84
N TYR A 26 -6.97 -0.23 -4.32
CA TYR A 26 -6.48 -0.80 -5.58
C TYR A 26 -5.35 -1.82 -5.39
N GLY A 27 -4.87 -2.00 -4.15
CA GLY A 27 -3.74 -2.88 -3.85
C GLY A 27 -2.39 -2.35 -4.35
N SER A 28 -2.30 -1.06 -4.68
CA SER A 28 -1.06 -0.36 -5.05
C SER A 28 -1.06 1.05 -4.49
N TYR A 29 0.10 1.51 -4.01
CA TYR A 29 0.35 2.86 -3.54
C TYR A 29 0.16 3.93 -4.63
N HIS A 30 0.37 3.57 -5.90
CA HIS A 30 0.16 4.45 -7.07
C HIS A 30 -1.31 4.60 -7.48
N GLY A 31 -2.23 3.83 -6.89
CA GLY A 31 -3.66 3.90 -7.15
C GLY A 31 -4.13 2.94 -8.25
N ALA A 32 -5.14 3.36 -9.01
CA ALA A 32 -5.72 2.54 -10.06
C ALA A 32 -4.69 2.34 -11.19
N THR A 33 -4.43 1.08 -11.52
CA THR A 33 -3.55 0.70 -12.63
C THR A 33 -4.35 -0.03 -13.70
N PRO A 34 -3.86 -0.10 -14.95
CA PRO A 34 -4.52 -0.91 -15.99
C PRO A 34 -4.70 -2.38 -15.58
N GLN A 35 -3.84 -2.90 -14.71
CA GLN A 35 -3.88 -4.27 -14.18
C GLN A 35 -4.88 -4.42 -13.01
N ARG A 36 -5.22 -3.33 -12.33
CA ARG A 36 -6.17 -3.31 -11.21
C ARG A 36 -7.09 -2.09 -11.32
N PRO A 37 -8.05 -2.13 -12.27
CA PRO A 37 -8.91 -0.98 -12.55
C PRO A 37 -10.08 -0.85 -11.54
N PHE A 38 -10.35 -1.89 -10.75
CA PHE A 38 -11.48 -1.94 -9.84
C PHE A 38 -11.02 -1.79 -8.39
N SER A 39 -11.73 -0.96 -7.63
CA SER A 39 -11.51 -0.83 -6.19
C SER A 39 -12.24 -1.93 -5.40
N ARG A 40 -11.75 -2.23 -4.19
CA ARG A 40 -12.49 -3.03 -3.21
C ARG A 40 -13.87 -2.42 -2.91
N ALA A 41 -14.86 -3.28 -2.64
CA ALA A 41 -16.22 -2.88 -2.27
C ALA A 41 -16.20 -1.89 -1.09
N TYR A 42 -16.94 -0.78 -1.23
CA TYR A 42 -16.77 0.44 -0.43
C TYR A 42 -17.70 0.48 0.79
N ASN A 43 -17.14 0.30 1.99
CA ASN A 43 -17.73 0.79 3.24
C ASN A 43 -16.86 1.93 3.77
N GLU A 44 -17.42 3.13 3.83
CA GLU A 44 -16.67 4.34 4.17
C GLU A 44 -16.12 4.33 5.60
N ALA A 45 -16.90 3.84 6.57
CA ALA A 45 -16.48 3.79 7.96
C ALA A 45 -15.32 2.79 8.16
N GLU A 46 -15.40 1.65 7.49
CA GLU A 46 -14.35 0.62 7.54
C GLU A 46 -13.07 1.09 6.85
N LYS A 47 -13.18 1.72 5.67
CA LYS A 47 -12.07 2.32 4.93
C LYS A 47 -11.30 3.30 5.82
N THR A 48 -12.00 4.27 6.42
CA THR A 48 -11.36 5.31 7.23
C THR A 48 -10.60 4.70 8.40
N ARG A 49 -11.18 3.71 9.10
CA ARG A 49 -10.49 3.04 10.19
C ARG A 49 -9.22 2.32 9.72
N CYS A 50 -9.33 1.50 8.67
CA CYS A 50 -8.20 0.70 8.18
C CYS A 50 -7.08 1.57 7.61
N VAL A 51 -7.41 2.63 6.87
CA VAL A 51 -6.42 3.60 6.36
C VAL A 51 -5.67 4.26 7.53
N GLU A 52 -6.36 4.72 8.56
CA GLU A 52 -5.69 5.34 9.72
C GLU A 52 -4.83 4.35 10.52
N GLU A 53 -5.24 3.09 10.65
CA GLU A 53 -4.42 2.04 11.28
C GLU A 53 -3.14 1.74 10.48
N MET A 54 -3.24 1.67 9.16
CA MET A 54 -2.10 1.48 8.27
C MET A 54 -1.15 2.70 8.27
N VAL A 55 -1.70 3.92 8.23
CA VAL A 55 -0.92 5.17 8.34
C VAL A 55 -0.12 5.18 9.64
N ARG A 56 -0.74 4.88 10.78
CA ARG A 56 -0.02 4.79 12.07
C ARG A 56 1.07 3.73 12.04
N THR A 57 0.82 2.58 11.42
CA THR A 57 1.82 1.52 11.28
C THR A 57 3.03 1.99 10.49
N HIS A 58 2.82 2.68 9.37
CA HIS A 58 3.90 3.26 8.57
C HIS A 58 4.63 4.41 9.27
N MET A 59 3.91 5.23 10.04
CA MET A 59 4.52 6.27 10.87
C MET A 59 5.43 5.68 11.96
N LEU A 60 5.00 4.60 12.62
CA LEU A 60 5.82 3.89 13.60
C LEU A 60 7.06 3.22 12.97
N ALA A 61 6.97 2.83 11.69
CA ALA A 61 8.10 2.33 10.91
C ALA A 61 9.01 3.45 10.38
N GLY A 62 8.62 4.73 10.51
CA GLY A 62 9.38 5.86 10.01
C GLY A 62 9.26 6.08 8.50
N HIS A 63 8.28 5.46 7.82
CA HIS A 63 8.08 5.60 6.38
C HIS A 63 7.35 6.90 6.02
N THR A 64 7.67 7.44 4.84
CA THR A 64 6.97 8.54 4.18
C THR A 64 6.17 8.04 2.98
N ALA A 65 5.31 8.90 2.41
CA ALA A 65 4.60 8.58 1.18
C ALA A 65 5.57 8.25 0.02
N GLU A 66 6.69 8.98 -0.08
CA GLU A 66 7.73 8.76 -1.08
C GLU A 66 8.39 7.39 -0.92
N ASP A 67 8.68 6.97 0.32
CA ASP A 67 9.25 5.64 0.59
C ASP A 67 8.32 4.52 0.12
N LEU A 68 7.01 4.67 0.36
CA LEU A 68 6.01 3.68 -0.08
C LEU A 68 5.90 3.63 -1.60
N LEU A 69 5.85 4.78 -2.27
CA LEU A 69 5.81 4.85 -3.73
C LEU A 69 7.08 4.26 -4.36
N ALA A 70 8.24 4.53 -3.77
CA ALA A 70 9.53 3.97 -4.19
C ALA A 70 9.63 2.46 -3.95
N SER A 71 8.97 1.93 -2.91
CA SER A 71 8.95 0.47 -2.65
C SER A 71 8.26 -0.33 -3.75
N GLU A 72 7.35 0.29 -4.49
CA GLU A 72 6.67 -0.31 -5.65
C GLU A 72 7.36 -0.02 -6.99
N ALA A 73 8.33 0.90 -7.01
CA ALA A 73 9.18 1.09 -8.17
C ALA A 73 10.08 -0.16 -8.30
N LYS A 74 9.68 -1.08 -9.19
CA LYS A 74 10.51 -2.25 -9.52
C LYS A 74 11.94 -1.79 -9.79
N PRO A 75 12.97 -2.44 -9.25
CA PRO A 75 14.29 -2.29 -9.82
C PRO A 75 14.19 -2.69 -11.29
N ASP A 76 14.62 -1.81 -12.19
CA ASP A 76 14.79 -2.08 -13.62
C ASP A 76 15.60 -3.37 -13.78
N GLY A 77 14.93 -4.53 -13.92
CA GLY A 77 15.59 -5.83 -14.03
C GLY A 77 14.95 -7.02 -13.32
N ALA A 78 13.90 -6.87 -12.51
CA ALA A 78 13.20 -8.04 -11.96
C ALA A 78 12.15 -8.58 -12.95
N ALA A 79 12.63 -9.30 -13.95
CA ALA A 79 11.82 -10.28 -14.67
C ALA A 79 11.36 -11.36 -13.67
N GLY A 80 10.06 -11.51 -13.52
CA GLY A 80 9.43 -12.71 -12.94
C GLY A 80 9.18 -12.66 -11.43
N PHE A 81 8.00 -12.19 -11.04
CA PHE A 81 7.24 -12.87 -10.00
C PHE A 81 5.82 -13.06 -10.52
N ALA A 82 5.52 -14.31 -10.84
CA ALA A 82 4.17 -14.79 -11.05
C ALA A 82 3.39 -14.57 -9.75
N ASP A 83 2.30 -13.82 -9.81
CA ASP A 83 1.23 -13.90 -8.82
C ASP A 83 -0.08 -14.17 -9.54
N GLY A 84 -0.06 -15.28 -10.28
CA GLY A 84 -1.24 -16.01 -10.69
C GLY A 84 -1.44 -17.16 -9.71
N LEU A 85 -1.92 -16.86 -8.50
CA LEU A 85 -2.48 -17.86 -7.60
C LEU A 85 -3.81 -18.36 -8.18
N TYR A 86 -3.75 -19.17 -9.23
CA TYR A 86 -4.76 -20.19 -9.47
C TYR A 86 -4.21 -21.49 -8.90
N TYR A 87 -4.91 -22.04 -7.90
CA TYR A 87 -4.80 -23.46 -7.56
C TYR A 87 -4.97 -24.25 -8.86
N THR A 88 -3.90 -24.88 -9.37
CA THR A 88 -4.08 -25.99 -10.29
C THR A 88 -4.64 -27.12 -9.42
N ALA A 89 -5.93 -27.40 -9.63
CA ALA A 89 -6.58 -28.57 -9.09
C ALA A 89 -5.71 -29.79 -9.35
N ASP A 90 -5.60 -30.62 -8.32
CA ASP A 90 -4.83 -31.84 -8.23
C ASP A 90 -4.80 -32.68 -9.52
N ASP A 91 -3.59 -33.08 -9.90
CA ASP A 91 -3.36 -34.32 -10.66
C ASP A 91 -3.84 -35.50 -9.80
N ALA A 92 -4.80 -36.27 -10.31
CA ALA A 92 -5.18 -37.60 -9.85
C ALA A 92 -5.38 -38.54 -11.04
#